data_AF-A0A6H0S590-F1
#
_entry.id   AF-A0A6H0S590-F1
#
_cell.length_a   1.000
_cell.length_b   1.000
_cell.length_c   1.000
_cell.angle_alpha   90.00
_cell.angle_beta   90.00
_cell.angle_gamma   90.00
#
_symmetry.space_group_name_H-M   'P 1'
#
loop_
_entity.id
_entity.type
_entity.pdbx_description
1 polymer ?
#
loop_
_entity_poly.entity_id
_entity_poly.type
_entity_poly.pdbx_seq_one_letter_code
_entity_poly.pdbx_strand_id
1 'polypeptide(L)'
;MEGADHPGVKVIGWFLMVVLAAGMGIFVWIANEQEQRDAWDIVPIGARCETLGVEERTYGGDAVFCAAFPRYGLQIWSRKEADVEAPTPVPADPREAQVLVCMRQSGLERQNCAAAIEQYEPR
;
A
#
# COMPACT_ATOMS: atom_id res chain seq x y z
N MET A 1 49.56 18.30 -36.13
CA MET A 1 48.30 18.36 -35.33
C MET A 1 48.36 17.18 -34.38
N GLU A 2 49.29 17.24 -33.43
CA GLU A 2 49.53 16.15 -32.50
C GLU A 2 48.60 16.28 -31.29
N GLY A 3 47.77 15.25 -31.09
CA GLY A 3 47.02 15.06 -29.87
C GLY A 3 47.98 14.74 -28.73
N ALA A 4 48.12 15.67 -27.80
CA ALA A 4 48.85 15.45 -26.57
C ALA A 4 48.10 14.39 -25.74
N ASP A 5 48.67 13.19 -25.67
CA ASP A 5 48.23 12.10 -24.80
C ASP A 5 48.54 12.52 -23.36
N HIS A 6 47.62 13.24 -22.73
CA HIS A 6 47.76 13.73 -21.36
C HIS A 6 47.44 12.60 -20.36
N PRO A 7 48.44 11.98 -19.70
CA PRO A 7 48.22 10.83 -18.82
C PRO A 7 47.31 11.16 -17.63
N GLY A 8 47.24 12.44 -17.23
CA GLY A 8 46.35 12.91 -16.16
C GLY A 8 44.85 12.75 -16.49
N VAL A 9 44.44 12.90 -17.75
CA VAL A 9 43.03 12.78 -18.15
C VAL A 9 42.57 11.32 -18.10
N LYS A 10 43.44 10.39 -18.48
CA LYS A 10 43.19 8.94 -18.37
C LYS A 10 43.03 8.52 -16.90
N VAL A 11 43.89 9.00 -16.01
CA VAL A 11 43.82 8.67 -14.58
C VAL A 11 42.53 9.20 -13.94
N ILE A 12 42.17 10.46 -14.21
CA ILE A 12 40.93 11.07 -13.71
C ILE A 12 39.69 10.33 -14.23
N GLY A 13 39.68 9.95 -15.51
CA GLY A 13 38.59 9.17 -16.10
C GLY A 13 38.39 7.81 -15.44
N TRP A 14 39.48 7.12 -15.08
CA TRP A 14 39.41 5.85 -14.35
C TRP A 14 38.85 6.00 -12.95
N PHE A 15 39.27 7.04 -12.20
CA PHE A 15 38.72 7.30 -10.87
C PHE A 15 37.21 7.58 -10.91
N LEU A 16 36.74 8.37 -11.89
CA LEU A 16 35.31 8.65 -12.04
C LEU A 16 34.50 7.39 -12.34
N MET A 17 34.99 6.51 -13.22
CA MET A 17 34.32 5.22 -13.51
C MET A 17 34.22 4.32 -12.29
N VAL A 18 35.28 4.23 -11.49
CA VAL A 18 35.27 3.42 -10.25
C VAL A 18 34.27 3.97 -9.25
N VAL A 19 34.22 5.30 -9.07
CA VAL A 19 33.26 5.95 -8.16
C VAL A 19 31.81 5.74 -8.62
N LEU A 20 31.54 5.86 -9.92
CA LEU A 20 30.19 5.63 -10.48
C LEU A 20 29.76 4.16 -10.32
N ALA A 21 30.65 3.21 -10.60
CA ALA A 21 30.37 1.79 -10.43
C ALA A 21 30.12 1.43 -8.95
N ALA A 22 30.93 1.96 -8.03
CA ALA A 22 30.74 1.76 -6.59
C ALA A 22 29.43 2.39 -6.10
N GLY A 23 29.12 3.62 -6.52
CA GLY A 23 27.88 4.31 -6.16
C GLY A 23 26.63 3.56 -6.64
N MET A 24 26.66 3.01 -7.86
CA MET A 24 25.56 2.21 -8.40
C MET A 24 25.39 0.87 -7.66
N GLY A 25 26.48 0.22 -7.28
CA GLY A 25 26.43 -1.00 -6.44
C GLY A 25 25.81 -0.74 -5.07
N ILE A 26 26.19 0.37 -4.41
CA ILE A 26 25.62 0.80 -3.13
C ILE A 26 24.13 1.13 -3.29
N PHE A 27 23.75 1.84 -4.35
CA PHE A 27 22.36 2.20 -4.62
C PHE A 27 21.48 0.95 -4.83
N VAL A 28 21.94 -0.02 -5.62
CA VAL A 28 21.24 -1.30 -5.84
C VAL A 28 21.12 -2.09 -4.53
N TRP A 29 22.16 -2.12 -3.70
CA TRP A 29 22.12 -2.80 -2.41
C TRP A 29 21.09 -2.16 -1.46
N ILE A 30 21.06 -0.83 -1.34
CA ILE A 30 20.09 -0.10 -0.51
C ILE A 30 18.66 -0.27 -1.04
N ALA A 31 18.46 -0.23 -2.36
CA ALA A 31 17.14 -0.40 -2.96
C ALA A 31 16.57 -1.81 -2.72
N ASN A 32 17.41 -2.85 -2.78
CA ASN A 32 17.02 -4.23 -2.53
C ASN A 32 16.59 -4.48 -1.07
N GLU A 33 17.14 -3.74 -0.10
CA GLU A 33 16.73 -3.86 1.32
C GLU A 33 15.34 -3.30 1.63
N GLN A 34 14.79 -2.42 0.79
CA GLN A 34 13.45 -1.86 1.00
C GLN A 34 12.36 -2.87 0.60
N GLU A 35 12.56 -3.62 -0.48
CA GLU A 35 11.56 -4.57 -0.98
C GLU A 35 11.39 -5.79 -0.06
N GLN A 36 12.41 -6.15 0.73
CA GLN A 36 12.31 -7.21 1.74
C GLN A 36 11.64 -6.79 3.06
N ARG A 37 11.39 -5.48 3.29
CA ARG A 37 10.72 -5.00 4.51
C ARG A 37 9.19 -5.03 4.45
N ASP A 38 8.62 -5.50 3.34
CA ASP A 38 7.19 -5.81 3.22
C ASP A 38 6.88 -7.29 3.52
N ALA A 39 7.74 -7.96 4.29
CA ALA A 39 7.42 -9.22 4.91
C ALA A 39 6.36 -8.98 6.00
N TRP A 40 5.10 -9.25 5.65
CA TRP A 40 3.98 -9.26 6.58
C TRP A 40 4.33 -10.14 7.79
N ASP A 41 4.49 -9.52 8.96
CA ASP A 41 4.78 -10.23 10.21
C ASP A 41 3.47 -10.87 10.71
N ILE A 42 3.22 -12.12 10.30
CA ILE A 42 2.05 -12.88 10.71
C ILE A 42 2.33 -13.46 12.10
N VAL A 43 1.83 -12.79 13.13
CA VAL A 43 1.92 -13.30 14.50
C VAL A 43 0.71 -14.19 14.79
N PRO A 44 0.90 -15.49 15.10
CA PRO A 44 -0.20 -16.36 15.52
C PRO A 44 -0.67 -15.93 16.91
N ILE A 45 -1.90 -15.44 16.99
CA ILE A 45 -2.55 -15.11 18.25
C ILE A 45 -3.54 -16.23 18.56
N GLY A 46 -3.49 -16.78 19.77
CA GLY A 46 -4.45 -17.80 20.22
C GLY A 46 -5.88 -17.29 20.42
N ALA A 47 -6.15 -16.02 20.08
CA ALA A 47 -7.44 -15.34 20.21
C ALA A 47 -8.02 -15.02 18.83
N ARG A 48 -9.34 -15.12 18.70
CA ARG A 48 -10.04 -14.71 17.49
C ARG A 48 -10.09 -13.18 17.44
N CYS A 49 -9.68 -12.61 16.32
CA CYS A 49 -9.85 -11.19 16.01
C CYS A 49 -11.33 -10.97 15.64
N GLU A 50 -12.18 -10.81 16.65
CA GLU A 50 -13.63 -10.60 16.49
C GLU A 50 -14.02 -9.13 16.62
N THR A 51 -13.24 -8.33 17.36
CA THR A 51 -13.52 -6.93 17.64
C THR A 51 -12.37 -6.05 17.14
N LEU A 52 -12.64 -5.24 16.13
CA LEU A 52 -11.68 -4.28 15.58
C LEU A 52 -11.20 -3.29 16.64
N GLY A 53 -9.90 -2.98 16.60
CA GLY A 53 -9.27 -2.05 17.54
C GLY A 53 -8.96 -2.63 18.92
N VAL A 54 -9.30 -3.89 19.20
CA VAL A 54 -8.84 -4.56 20.41
C VAL A 54 -7.33 -4.75 20.35
N GLU A 55 -6.66 -4.28 21.40
CA GLU A 55 -5.26 -4.57 21.68
C GLU A 55 -5.14 -5.88 22.45
N GLU A 56 -4.30 -6.77 21.96
CA GLU A 56 -3.86 -7.97 22.66
C GLU A 56 -2.34 -7.99 22.78
N ARG A 57 -1.83 -8.90 23.59
CA ARG A 57 -0.38 -9.14 23.69
C ARG A 57 -0.01 -10.50 23.14
N THR A 58 1.05 -10.52 22.33
CA THR A 58 1.68 -11.76 21.89
C THR A 58 2.34 -12.46 23.08
N TYR A 59 2.71 -13.74 22.92
CA TYR A 59 3.48 -14.45 23.95
C TYR A 59 4.80 -13.74 24.30
N GLY A 60 5.40 -13.02 23.35
CA GLY A 60 6.61 -12.21 23.56
C GLY A 60 6.37 -10.87 24.25
N GLY A 61 5.11 -10.50 24.50
CA GLY A 61 4.73 -9.24 25.16
C GLY A 61 4.47 -8.06 24.23
N ASP A 62 4.70 -8.23 22.91
CA ASP A 62 4.41 -7.20 21.90
C ASP A 62 2.91 -6.90 21.83
N ALA A 63 2.55 -5.63 21.71
CA ALA A 63 1.18 -5.19 21.44
C ALA A 63 0.80 -5.44 19.98
N VAL A 64 -0.43 -5.90 19.77
CA VAL A 64 -1.00 -6.26 18.48
C VAL A 64 -2.47 -5.89 18.48
N PHE A 65 -2.95 -5.38 17.36
CA PHE A 65 -4.28 -4.83 17.20
C PHE A 65 -5.09 -5.64 16.20
N CYS A 66 -6.36 -5.88 16.51
CA CYS A 66 -7.28 -6.51 15.59
C CYS A 66 -7.67 -5.49 14.49
N ALA A 67 -7.29 -5.76 13.24
CA ALA A 67 -7.47 -4.85 12.12
C ALA A 67 -8.23 -5.54 10.97
N ALA A 68 -8.97 -4.73 10.20
CA ALA A 68 -9.65 -5.19 9.00
C ALA A 68 -8.69 -5.11 7.80
N PHE A 69 -8.63 -6.17 7.01
CA PHE A 69 -7.85 -6.22 5.76
C PHE A 69 -8.77 -5.92 4.56
N PRO A 70 -8.77 -4.67 4.04
CA PRO A 70 -9.83 -4.20 3.14
C PRO A 70 -9.89 -4.97 1.81
N ARG A 71 -8.74 -5.45 1.34
CA ARG A 71 -8.62 -6.16 0.07
C ARG A 71 -9.34 -7.50 0.04
N TYR A 72 -9.46 -8.17 1.19
CA TYR A 72 -10.03 -9.51 1.29
C TYR A 72 -11.21 -9.60 2.27
N GLY A 73 -11.56 -8.50 2.95
CA GLY A 73 -12.66 -8.47 3.92
C GLY A 73 -12.42 -9.36 5.15
N LEU A 74 -11.15 -9.68 5.44
CA LEU A 74 -10.76 -10.53 6.56
C LEU A 74 -10.34 -9.68 7.75
N GLN A 75 -10.56 -10.20 8.96
CA GLN A 75 -10.04 -9.61 10.19
C GLN A 75 -8.75 -10.34 10.57
N ILE A 76 -7.67 -9.59 10.78
CA ILE A 76 -6.35 -10.13 11.09
C ILE A 76 -5.70 -9.34 12.21
N TRP A 77 -4.82 -10.00 12.95
CA TRP A 77 -3.98 -9.33 13.94
C TRP A 77 -2.81 -8.63 13.26
N SER A 78 -2.54 -7.39 13.65
CA SER A 78 -1.46 -6.56 13.11
C SER A 78 -0.66 -5.92 14.25
N ARG A 79 0.67 -5.92 14.15
CA ARG A 79 1.52 -5.14 15.08
C ARG A 79 1.47 -3.64 14.82
N LYS A 80 1.10 -3.24 13.60
CA LYS A 80 0.81 -1.84 13.30
C LYS A 80 -0.62 -1.56 13.71
N GLU A 81 -0.80 -0.53 14.53
CA GLU A 81 -2.10 0.11 14.73
C GLU A 81 -2.54 0.60 13.35
N ALA A 82 -3.48 -0.13 12.74
CA ALA A 82 -4.09 0.36 11.52
C ALA A 82 -4.92 1.56 11.95
N ASP A 83 -4.75 2.71 11.28
CA ASP A 83 -5.83 3.69 11.20
C ASP A 83 -7.01 2.96 10.54
N VAL A 84 -7.83 2.34 11.37
CA VAL A 84 -9.08 1.73 10.94
C VAL A 84 -9.97 2.92 10.68
N GLU A 85 -9.91 3.48 9.46
CA GLU A 85 -11.00 4.32 8.99
C GLU A 85 -12.27 3.50 9.21
N ALA A 86 -13.13 4.01 10.09
CA ALA A 86 -14.38 3.35 10.42
C ALA A 86 -15.08 2.99 9.10
N PRO A 87 -15.66 1.77 8.99
CA PRO A 87 -16.35 1.37 7.78
C PRO A 87 -17.30 2.50 7.37
N THR A 88 -17.13 3.01 6.16
CA THR A 88 -17.93 4.13 5.66
C THR A 88 -19.40 3.73 5.87
N PRO A 89 -20.21 4.55 6.57
CA PRO A 89 -21.57 4.15 6.91
C PRO A 89 -22.30 3.70 5.64
N VAL A 90 -22.79 2.47 5.67
CA VAL A 90 -23.59 1.92 4.57
C VAL A 90 -24.82 2.83 4.44
N PRO A 91 -25.12 3.36 3.24
CA PRO A 91 -26.32 4.15 3.03
C PRO A 91 -27.54 3.35 3.48
N ALA A 92 -28.40 3.95 4.30
CA ALA A 92 -29.60 3.29 4.81
C ALA A 92 -30.55 2.86 3.67
N ASP A 93 -30.48 3.57 2.53
CA ASP A 93 -31.20 3.25 1.32
C ASP A 93 -30.29 2.46 0.33
N PRO A 94 -30.64 1.20 -0.01
CA PRO A 94 -29.90 0.42 -1.00
C PRO A 94 -29.91 1.05 -2.40
N ARG A 95 -30.89 1.91 -2.73
CA ARG A 95 -30.89 2.68 -3.98
C ARG A 95 -29.82 3.76 -3.95
N GLU A 96 -29.69 4.48 -2.84
CA GLU A 96 -28.64 5.48 -2.65
C GLU A 96 -27.23 4.86 -2.71
N ALA A 97 -27.05 3.65 -2.18
CA ALA A 97 -25.80 2.90 -2.30
C ALA A 97 -25.44 2.60 -3.77
N GLN A 98 -26.41 2.19 -4.59
CA GLN A 98 -26.18 1.94 -6.02
C GLN A 98 -25.81 3.22 -6.78
N VAL A 99 -26.46 4.34 -6.45
CA VAL A 99 -26.13 5.66 -7.04
C VAL A 99 -24.70 6.06 -6.71
N LEU A 100 -24.27 5.88 -5.46
CA LEU A 100 -22.90 6.18 -5.04
C LEU A 100 -21.85 5.30 -5.72
N VAL A 101 -22.15 4.02 -5.92
CA VAL A 101 -21.28 3.11 -6.70
C VAL A 101 -21.18 3.54 -8.15
N CYS A 102 -22.31 3.89 -8.78
CA CYS A 102 -22.33 4.42 -10.14
C CYS A 102 -21.49 5.69 -10.28
N MET A 103 -21.63 6.65 -9.36
CA MET A 103 -20.84 7.89 -9.38
C MET A 103 -19.34 7.59 -9.26
N ARG A 104 -18.95 6.68 -8.36
CA ARG A 104 -17.54 6.30 -8.17
C ARG A 104 -16.94 5.61 -9.40
N GLN A 105 -17.71 4.77 -10.08
CA GLN A 105 -17.20 3.96 -11.20
C GLN A 105 -17.22 4.69 -12.54
N SER A 106 -18.22 5.54 -12.76
CA SER A 106 -18.42 6.22 -14.05
C SER A 106 -17.99 7.68 -14.05
N GLY A 107 -17.83 8.31 -12.88
CA GLY A 107 -17.60 9.75 -12.75
C GLY A 107 -18.82 10.60 -13.12
N LEU A 108 -19.99 10.00 -13.36
CA LEU A 108 -21.23 10.71 -13.67
C LEU A 108 -21.80 11.41 -12.43
N GLU A 109 -22.56 12.48 -12.66
CA GLU A 109 -23.29 13.17 -11.60
C GLU A 109 -24.44 12.31 -11.03
N ARG A 110 -24.81 12.58 -9.78
CA ARG A 110 -25.83 11.84 -9.02
C ARG A 110 -27.14 11.65 -9.79
N GLN A 111 -27.62 12.68 -10.47
CA GLN A 111 -28.90 12.66 -11.19
C GLN A 111 -28.88 11.69 -12.37
N ASN A 112 -27.77 11.63 -13.10
CA ASN A 112 -27.60 10.71 -14.23
C ASN A 112 -27.53 9.26 -13.76
N CYS A 113 -26.84 9.01 -12.64
CA CYS A 113 -26.79 7.70 -12.02
C CYS A 113 -28.14 7.24 -11.47
N ALA A 114 -28.90 8.13 -10.81
CA ALA A 114 -30.23 7.82 -10.31
C ALA A 114 -31.19 7.45 -11.44
N ALA A 115 -31.21 8.24 -12.53
CA ALA A 115 -32.05 7.97 -13.69
C ALA A 115 -31.68 6.66 -14.39
N ALA A 116 -30.38 6.36 -14.53
CA ALA A 116 -29.93 5.11 -15.14
C ALA A 116 -30.34 3.89 -14.31
N ILE A 117 -30.22 3.95 -12.99
CA ILE A 117 -30.62 2.84 -12.10
C ILE A 117 -32.13 2.62 -12.16
N GLU A 118 -32.93 3.69 -12.14
CA GLU A 118 -34.39 3.60 -12.29
C GLU A 118 -34.82 2.98 -13.62
N GLN A 119 -34.06 3.19 -14.69
CA GLN A 119 -34.33 2.60 -16.01
C GLN A 119 -34.11 1.07 -16.04
N TYR A 120 -33.26 0.52 -15.17
CA TYR A 120 -32.93 -0.90 -15.12
C TYR A 120 -33.63 -1.67 -13.99
N GLU A 121 -34.46 -1.02 -13.17
CA GLU A 121 -35.24 -1.71 -12.14
C GLU A 121 -36.46 -2.40 -12.78
N PRO A 122 -36.56 -3.75 -12.73
CA PRO A 122 -37.71 -4.46 -13.28
C PRO A 122 -38.97 -4.15 -12.44
N ARG A 123 -40.07 -3.80 -13.11
CA ARG A 123 -41.40 -3.66 -12.48
C ARG A 123 -41.97 -4.99 -12.00
#